data_AF-A0A7W0FEL9-F1
#
_entry.id   AF-A0A7W0FEL9-F1
#
_cell.length_a   1.000
_cell.length_b   1.000
_cell.length_c   1.000
_cell.angle_alpha   90.00
_cell.angle_beta   90.00
_cell.angle_gamma   90.00
#
_symmetry.space_group_name_H-M   'P 1'
#
loop_
_entity.id
_entity.type
_entity.pdbx_description
1 polymer ?
#
loop_
_entity_poly.entity_id
_entity_poly.type
_entity_poly.pdbx_seq_one_letter_code
_entity_poly.pdbx_strand_id
1 'polypeptide(L)'
;MDAILTYVGTLLWSGWTGLLDYLAAHVLLCLVPAFVIAGFMSTMIPKEAITRFLGPKASKWISYPAASIGGFILAVCSCTILPLFAGIWKRGAGLGPAITFLFVGPAINILAITYTGAAIGFDIAFARLILSIIFGIIIGLLMAWFFRKEEKVRSAEMEANGAFDQTAKVKPAVWGLFLMLISVLIVGTLQVGLFTNVFASIILPFDMNSGFGNFLSSLNLTFQGAVLIVMLVVIGITAWK
;
A
#
# COMPACT_ATOMS: atom_id res chain seq x y z
N MET A 1 -45.05 10.74 -9.42
CA MET A 1 -43.69 11.29 -9.14
C MET A 1 -43.01 10.52 -8.02
N ASP A 2 -43.76 10.03 -7.03
CA ASP A 2 -43.23 9.30 -5.88
C ASP A 2 -42.55 7.98 -6.24
N ALA A 3 -43.11 7.19 -7.15
CA ALA A 3 -42.52 5.91 -7.57
C ALA A 3 -41.10 6.05 -8.15
N ILE A 4 -40.87 7.11 -8.95
CA ILE A 4 -39.55 7.40 -9.55
C ILE A 4 -38.59 7.90 -8.46
N LEU A 5 -39.04 8.76 -7.55
CA LEU A 5 -38.25 9.23 -6.41
C LEU A 5 -37.84 8.09 -5.47
N THR A 6 -38.73 7.13 -5.18
CA THR A 6 -38.38 5.93 -4.42
C THR A 6 -37.42 5.02 -5.17
N TYR A 7 -37.57 4.84 -6.48
CA TYR A 7 -36.67 3.98 -7.27
C TYR A 7 -35.25 4.55 -7.34
N VAL A 8 -35.15 5.87 -7.59
CA VAL A 8 -33.88 6.61 -7.56
C VAL A 8 -33.29 6.60 -6.14
N GLY A 9 -34.11 6.77 -5.11
CA GLY A 9 -33.71 6.67 -3.71
C GLY A 9 -33.13 5.29 -3.37
N THR A 10 -33.78 4.20 -3.81
CA THR A 10 -33.29 2.84 -3.58
C THR A 10 -32.00 2.54 -4.34
N LEU A 11 -31.86 3.04 -5.58
CA LEU A 11 -30.64 2.87 -6.38
C LEU A 11 -29.44 3.62 -5.78
N LEU A 12 -29.67 4.86 -5.32
CA LEU A 12 -28.64 5.65 -4.65
C LEU A 12 -28.25 5.01 -3.31
N TRP A 13 -29.24 4.51 -2.55
CA TRP A 13 -28.98 3.85 -1.28
C TRP A 13 -28.22 2.53 -1.47
N SER A 14 -28.61 1.70 -2.45
CA SER A 14 -27.90 0.45 -2.77
C SER A 14 -26.48 0.69 -3.30
N GLY A 15 -26.30 1.75 -4.09
CA GLY A 15 -24.97 2.15 -4.57
C GLY A 15 -24.08 2.64 -3.42
N TRP A 16 -24.66 3.39 -2.47
CA TRP A 16 -23.96 3.89 -1.30
C TRP A 16 -23.54 2.76 -0.34
N THR A 17 -24.42 1.80 -0.05
CA THR A 17 -24.10 0.65 0.81
C THR A 17 -23.11 -0.28 0.13
N GLY A 18 -23.27 -0.55 -1.17
CA GLY A 18 -22.32 -1.36 -1.94
C GLY A 18 -20.92 -0.73 -2.01
N LEU A 19 -20.84 0.61 -2.15
CA LEU A 19 -19.57 1.34 -2.10
C LEU A 19 -18.92 1.23 -0.72
N LEU A 20 -19.70 1.39 0.36
CA LEU A 20 -19.21 1.26 1.73
C LEU A 20 -18.69 -0.15 2.04
N ASP A 21 -19.41 -1.19 1.62
CA ASP A 21 -18.97 -2.58 1.77
C ASP A 21 -17.69 -2.85 0.97
N TYR A 22 -17.59 -2.34 -0.26
CA TYR A 22 -16.38 -2.46 -1.07
C TYR A 22 -15.20 -1.71 -0.42
N LEU A 23 -15.40 -0.48 0.03
CA LEU A 23 -14.37 0.31 0.71
C LEU A 23 -13.91 -0.39 2.00
N ALA A 24 -14.85 -0.87 2.82
CA ALA A 24 -14.53 -1.54 4.08
C ALA A 24 -13.73 -2.83 3.83
N ALA A 25 -14.18 -3.67 2.90
CA ALA A 25 -13.48 -4.89 2.53
C ALA A 25 -12.10 -4.59 1.93
N HIS A 26 -12.00 -3.61 1.02
CA HIS A 26 -10.74 -3.28 0.35
C HIS A 26 -9.73 -2.62 1.31
N VAL A 27 -10.18 -1.71 2.18
CA VAL A 27 -9.32 -1.07 3.19
C VAL A 27 -8.82 -2.12 4.19
N LEU A 28 -9.70 -3.00 4.67
CA LEU A 28 -9.32 -3.93 5.74
C LEU A 28 -8.48 -5.11 5.22
N LEU A 29 -8.78 -5.64 4.03
CA LEU A 29 -8.08 -6.80 3.48
C LEU A 29 -6.84 -6.43 2.67
N CYS A 30 -6.79 -5.25 2.04
CA CYS A 30 -5.64 -4.83 1.24
C CYS A 30 -4.80 -3.78 1.98
N LEU A 31 -5.41 -2.67 2.41
CA LEU A 31 -4.67 -1.52 2.94
C LEU A 31 -3.98 -1.83 4.28
N VAL A 32 -4.68 -2.49 5.22
CA VAL A 32 -4.12 -2.82 6.55
C VAL A 32 -2.91 -3.76 6.45
N PRO A 33 -3.00 -4.93 5.78
CA PRO A 33 -1.83 -5.80 5.62
C PRO A 33 -0.69 -5.10 4.89
N ALA A 34 -1.02 -4.31 3.86
CA ALA A 34 -0.02 -3.67 3.05
C ALA A 34 0.71 -2.54 3.81
N PHE A 35 0.05 -1.83 4.72
CA PHE A 35 0.71 -0.90 5.64
C PHE A 35 1.60 -1.59 6.67
N VAL A 36 1.17 -2.72 7.22
CA VAL A 36 2.00 -3.49 8.15
C VAL A 36 3.24 -4.05 7.44
N ILE A 37 3.08 -4.57 6.22
CA ILE A 37 4.20 -5.03 5.38
C ILE A 37 5.11 -3.87 5.02
N ALA A 38 4.58 -2.71 4.60
CA ALA A 38 5.40 -1.54 4.29
C ALA A 38 6.17 -1.03 5.53
N GLY A 39 5.55 -1.05 6.71
CA GLY A 39 6.21 -0.75 7.99
C GLY A 39 7.32 -1.75 8.30
N PHE A 40 7.06 -3.04 8.09
CA PHE A 40 8.07 -4.07 8.31
C PHE A 40 9.23 -4.01 7.30
N MET A 41 8.94 -3.84 6.01
CA MET A 41 9.94 -3.64 4.97
C MET A 41 10.77 -2.40 5.27
N SER A 42 10.14 -1.32 5.71
CA SER A 42 10.84 -0.13 6.19
C SER A 42 11.76 -0.45 7.35
N THR A 43 11.46 -1.44 8.20
CA THR A 43 12.37 -1.91 9.26
C THR A 43 13.48 -2.85 8.79
N MET A 44 13.19 -3.76 7.87
CA MET A 44 14.13 -4.75 7.31
C MET A 44 15.16 -4.13 6.38
N ILE A 45 14.81 -3.07 5.64
CA ILE A 45 15.75 -2.41 4.74
C ILE A 45 16.79 -1.70 5.64
N PRO A 46 18.07 -2.11 5.57
CA PRO A 46 19.10 -1.51 6.39
C PRO A 46 19.22 -0.04 6.01
N LYS A 47 19.15 0.83 7.01
CA LYS A 47 19.29 2.29 6.83
C LYS A 47 20.58 2.63 6.10
N GLU A 48 21.63 1.83 6.25
CA GLU A 48 22.93 1.96 5.60
C GLU A 48 22.80 1.76 4.09
N ALA A 49 21.95 0.84 3.62
CA ALA A 49 21.68 0.68 2.20
C ALA A 49 20.88 1.87 1.65
N ILE A 50 19.88 2.35 2.39
CA ILE A 50 19.07 3.52 2.00
C ILE A 50 19.96 4.76 1.91
N THR A 51 20.81 5.02 2.88
CA THR A 51 21.65 6.24 2.91
C THR A 51 22.84 6.15 1.96
N ARG A 52 23.36 4.94 1.71
CA ARG A 52 24.42 4.70 0.71
C ARG A 52 23.93 4.86 -0.73
N PHE A 53 22.74 4.33 -1.04
CA PHE A 53 22.23 4.34 -2.42
C PHE A 53 21.26 5.48 -2.70
N LEU A 54 20.40 5.86 -1.75
CA LEU A 54 19.37 6.89 -1.93
C LEU A 54 19.64 8.15 -1.09
N GLY A 55 20.71 8.21 -0.30
CA GLY A 55 20.95 9.31 0.63
C GLY A 55 21.35 10.65 -0.02
N PRO A 56 21.24 11.78 0.70
CA PRO A 56 21.60 13.11 0.20
C PRO A 56 23.06 13.26 -0.25
N LYS A 57 23.96 12.44 0.33
CA LYS A 57 25.40 12.41 0.00
C LYS A 57 25.74 11.45 -1.15
N ALA A 58 24.80 10.60 -1.57
CA ALA A 58 25.01 9.66 -2.66
C ALA A 58 25.02 10.39 -4.02
N SER A 59 25.80 9.86 -4.98
CA SER A 59 25.88 10.50 -6.29
C SER A 59 24.52 10.41 -6.99
N LYS A 60 24.09 11.51 -7.64
CA LYS A 60 22.81 11.55 -8.37
C LYS A 60 22.75 10.48 -9.47
N TRP A 61 23.89 10.16 -10.07
CA TRP A 61 24.02 9.13 -11.10
C TRP A 61 23.75 7.70 -10.60
N ILE A 62 23.94 7.44 -9.30
CA ILE A 62 23.66 6.13 -8.70
C ILE A 62 22.26 6.14 -8.05
N SER A 63 21.88 7.23 -7.41
CA SER A 63 20.68 7.28 -6.57
C SER A 63 19.38 7.19 -7.35
N TYR A 64 19.32 7.86 -8.51
CA TYR A 64 18.12 7.93 -9.33
C TYR A 64 17.85 6.59 -10.05
N PRO A 65 18.85 5.94 -10.69
CA PRO A 65 18.66 4.58 -11.20
C PRO A 65 18.38 3.55 -10.11
N ALA A 66 19.06 3.62 -8.96
CA ALA A 66 18.80 2.71 -7.85
C ALA A 66 17.37 2.83 -7.31
N ALA A 67 16.84 4.06 -7.23
CA ALA A 67 15.44 4.30 -6.86
C ALA A 67 14.47 3.72 -7.90
N SER A 68 14.72 3.92 -9.20
CA SER A 68 13.88 3.33 -10.25
C SER A 68 13.90 1.80 -10.25
N ILE A 69 15.09 1.19 -10.11
CA ILE A 69 15.24 -0.27 -10.04
C ILE A 69 14.58 -0.83 -8.78
N GLY A 70 14.76 -0.15 -7.64
CA GLY A 70 14.05 -0.49 -6.40
C GLY A 70 12.53 -0.48 -6.60
N GLY A 71 12.00 0.53 -7.30
CA GLY A 71 10.57 0.62 -7.63
C GLY A 71 10.11 -0.47 -8.60
N PHE A 72 10.96 -0.89 -9.54
CA PHE A 72 10.68 -1.98 -10.47
C PHE A 72 10.55 -3.34 -9.75
N ILE A 73 11.48 -3.63 -8.84
CA ILE A 73 11.55 -4.92 -8.12
C ILE A 73 10.45 -5.00 -7.06
N LEU A 74 10.19 -3.90 -6.37
CA LEU A 74 9.12 -3.80 -5.40
C LEU A 74 7.82 -3.63 -6.17
N ALA A 75 7.17 -4.75 -6.53
CA ALA A 75 5.87 -4.79 -7.19
C ALA A 75 4.77 -4.22 -6.27
N VAL A 76 4.79 -2.91 -6.03
CA VAL A 76 3.92 -2.21 -5.10
C VAL A 76 2.84 -1.43 -5.83
N CYS A 77 1.66 -1.37 -5.23
CA CYS A 77 0.56 -0.55 -5.72
C CYS A 77 0.64 0.88 -5.14
N SER A 78 -0.21 1.76 -5.66
CA SER A 78 -0.32 3.16 -5.17
C SER A 78 -0.61 3.26 -3.67
N CYS A 79 -1.28 2.25 -3.08
CA CYS A 79 -1.63 2.23 -1.66
C CYS A 79 -0.40 1.98 -0.75
N THR A 80 0.59 1.23 -1.24
CA THR A 80 1.79 0.84 -0.48
C THR A 80 3.01 1.70 -0.74
N ILE A 81 3.05 2.42 -1.86
CA ILE A 81 4.25 3.19 -2.21
C ILE A 81 4.40 4.45 -1.35
N LEU A 82 3.29 5.11 -0.97
CA LEU A 82 3.29 6.28 -0.08
C LEU A 82 3.85 6.00 1.32
N PRO A 83 3.38 4.98 2.07
CA PRO A 83 3.93 4.66 3.38
C PRO A 83 5.38 4.18 3.28
N LEU A 84 5.73 3.45 2.22
CA LEU A 84 7.09 2.99 1.98
C LEU A 84 8.04 4.17 1.68
N PHE A 85 7.60 5.11 0.85
CA PHE A 85 8.25 6.39 0.62
C PHE A 85 8.47 7.15 1.94
N ALA A 86 7.42 7.30 2.76
CA ALA A 86 7.53 7.97 4.05
C ALA A 86 8.53 7.25 4.99
N GLY A 87 8.56 5.92 4.96
CA GLY A 87 9.50 5.10 5.72
C GLY A 87 10.97 5.32 5.30
N ILE A 88 11.28 5.20 4.02
CA ILE A 88 12.65 5.40 3.51
C ILE A 88 13.11 6.86 3.64
N TRP A 89 12.20 7.83 3.47
CA TRP A 89 12.52 9.25 3.61
C TRP A 89 12.81 9.61 5.07
N LYS A 90 12.04 9.11 6.04
CA LYS A 90 12.32 9.26 7.48
C LYS A 90 13.63 8.60 7.91
N ARG A 91 14.11 7.57 7.19
CA ARG A 91 15.40 6.90 7.45
C ARG A 91 16.61 7.57 6.79
N GLY A 92 16.43 8.72 6.15
CA GLY A 92 17.55 9.49 5.60
C GLY A 92 17.77 9.33 4.11
N ALA A 93 16.81 8.79 3.34
CA ALA A 93 16.83 8.94 1.89
C ALA A 93 16.70 10.43 1.50
N GLY A 94 17.39 10.83 0.44
CA GLY A 94 17.24 12.15 -0.17
C GLY A 94 15.85 12.30 -0.78
N LEU A 95 15.26 13.50 -0.67
CA LEU A 95 13.91 13.77 -1.18
C LEU A 95 13.78 13.44 -2.68
N GLY A 96 14.76 13.81 -3.50
CA GLY A 96 14.74 13.54 -4.95
C GLY A 96 14.61 12.04 -5.28
N PRO A 97 15.60 11.20 -4.89
CA PRO A 97 15.53 9.75 -5.08
C PRO A 97 14.30 9.07 -4.44
N ALA A 98 13.82 9.60 -3.31
CA ALA A 98 12.61 9.07 -2.69
C ALA A 98 11.36 9.37 -3.54
N ILE A 99 11.24 10.58 -4.11
CA ILE A 99 10.14 10.95 -5.02
C ILE A 99 10.24 10.18 -6.34
N THR A 100 11.44 9.93 -6.87
CA THR A 100 11.56 9.09 -8.07
C THR A 100 11.06 7.68 -7.81
N PHE A 101 11.44 7.08 -6.67
CA PHE A 101 10.91 5.78 -6.26
C PHE A 101 9.38 5.79 -6.17
N LEU A 102 8.81 6.84 -5.58
CA LEU A 102 7.36 7.01 -5.42
C LEU A 102 6.59 7.04 -6.75
N PHE A 103 7.11 7.76 -7.74
CA PHE A 103 6.45 7.87 -9.06
C PHE A 103 6.71 6.67 -9.96
N VAL A 104 7.93 6.14 -9.93
CA VAL A 104 8.36 5.07 -10.84
C VAL A 104 7.80 3.72 -10.40
N GLY A 105 7.77 3.40 -9.11
CA GLY A 105 7.42 2.08 -8.60
C GLY A 105 6.11 1.52 -9.15
N PRO A 106 4.96 2.20 -8.98
CA PRO A 106 3.68 1.73 -9.51
C PRO A 106 3.63 1.73 -11.05
N ALA A 107 4.41 2.59 -11.71
CA ALA A 107 4.35 2.79 -13.15
C ALA A 107 5.05 1.67 -13.94
N ILE A 108 6.16 1.15 -13.41
CA ILE A 108 7.00 0.13 -14.06
C ILE A 108 6.93 -1.26 -13.40
N ASN A 109 5.95 -1.50 -12.53
CA ASN A 109 5.74 -2.82 -11.91
C ASN A 109 5.69 -3.93 -12.98
N ILE A 110 6.40 -5.03 -12.75
CA ILE A 110 6.47 -6.17 -13.67
C ILE A 110 5.10 -6.68 -14.11
N LEU A 111 4.13 -6.74 -13.19
CA LEU A 111 2.76 -7.15 -13.51
C LEU A 111 2.08 -6.16 -14.47
N ALA A 112 2.29 -4.86 -14.24
CA ALA A 112 1.71 -3.81 -15.09
C ALA A 112 2.32 -3.81 -16.50
N ILE A 113 3.63 -4.07 -16.61
CA ILE A 113 4.33 -4.14 -17.90
C ILE A 113 3.93 -5.40 -18.66
N THR A 114 3.91 -6.57 -18.01
CA THR A 114 3.46 -7.81 -18.66
C THR A 114 2.01 -7.69 -19.12
N TYR A 115 1.13 -7.11 -18.30
CA TYR A 115 -0.26 -6.90 -18.69
C TYR A 115 -0.41 -5.93 -19.86
N THR A 116 0.35 -4.83 -19.85
CA THR A 116 0.38 -3.87 -20.98
C THR A 116 0.92 -4.52 -22.25
N GLY A 117 1.98 -5.33 -22.12
CA GLY A 117 2.59 -6.06 -23.24
C GLY A 117 1.64 -7.08 -23.85
N ALA A 118 0.86 -7.78 -23.02
CA ALA A 118 -0.12 -8.76 -23.47
C ALA A 118 -1.37 -8.10 -24.10
N ALA A 119 -1.83 -6.97 -23.56
CA ALA A 119 -3.08 -6.34 -24.00
C ALA A 119 -2.91 -5.36 -25.18
N ILE A 120 -1.80 -4.60 -25.21
CA ILE A 120 -1.58 -3.50 -26.17
C ILE A 120 -0.40 -3.79 -27.10
N GLY A 121 0.56 -4.60 -26.66
CA GLY A 121 1.76 -4.96 -27.42
C GLY A 121 3.05 -4.56 -26.72
N PHE A 122 4.14 -5.27 -27.03
CA PHE A 122 5.43 -5.09 -26.37
C PHE A 122 6.09 -3.73 -26.67
N ASP A 123 5.85 -3.15 -27.85
CA ASP A 123 6.40 -1.83 -28.21
C ASP A 123 5.91 -0.73 -27.26
N ILE A 124 4.62 -0.75 -26.94
CA ILE A 124 4.01 0.21 -26.01
C ILE A 124 4.43 -0.06 -24.57
N ALA A 125 4.59 -1.33 -24.19
CA ALA A 125 5.09 -1.69 -22.86
C ALA A 125 6.53 -1.18 -22.64
N PHE A 126 7.38 -1.26 -23.66
CA PHE A 126 8.75 -0.76 -23.61
C PHE A 126 8.80 0.77 -23.58
N ALA A 127 7.98 1.43 -24.40
CA ALA A 127 7.82 2.89 -24.36
C ALA A 127 7.34 3.36 -22.97
N ARG A 128 6.38 2.67 -22.36
CA ARG A 128 5.90 2.94 -20.99
C ARG A 128 7.02 2.82 -19.97
N LEU A 129 7.84 1.77 -20.04
CA LEU A 129 8.97 1.57 -19.13
C LEU A 129 9.95 2.74 -19.21
N ILE A 130 10.41 3.08 -20.41
CA ILE A 130 11.40 4.15 -20.62
C ILE A 130 10.83 5.49 -20.18
N LEU A 131 9.61 5.81 -20.64
CA LEU A 131 8.98 7.10 -20.38
C LEU A 131 8.72 7.30 -18.89
N SER A 132 8.26 6.26 -18.19
CA SER A 132 8.01 6.32 -16.74
C SER A 132 9.30 6.56 -15.95
N ILE A 133 10.40 5.90 -16.33
CA ILE A 133 11.72 6.12 -15.68
C ILE A 133 12.19 7.55 -15.93
N ILE A 134 12.14 8.04 -17.17
CA ILE A 134 12.59 9.38 -17.52
C ILE A 134 11.76 10.43 -16.78
N PHE A 135 10.43 10.37 -16.84
CA PHE A 135 9.57 11.32 -16.14
C PHE A 135 9.75 11.24 -14.63
N GLY A 136 9.83 10.05 -14.07
CA GLY A 136 10.07 9.87 -12.63
C GLY A 136 11.36 10.55 -12.19
N ILE A 137 12.46 10.35 -12.93
CA ILE A 137 13.76 10.98 -12.66
C ILE A 137 13.68 12.51 -12.78
N ILE A 138 13.03 13.02 -13.83
CA ILE A 138 12.85 14.47 -14.02
C ILE A 138 12.08 15.07 -12.85
N ILE A 139 10.96 14.45 -12.45
CA ILE A 139 10.13 14.92 -11.32
C ILE A 139 10.94 14.92 -10.01
N GLY A 140 11.70 13.86 -9.74
CA GLY A 140 12.55 13.81 -8.54
C GLY A 140 13.66 14.86 -8.56
N LEU A 141 14.27 15.15 -9.72
CA LEU A 141 15.28 16.20 -9.85
C LEU A 141 14.68 17.59 -9.63
N LEU A 142 13.50 17.84 -10.20
CA LEU A 142 12.76 19.09 -9.99
C LEU A 142 12.40 19.28 -8.52
N MET A 143 11.86 18.25 -7.86
CA MET A 143 11.54 18.30 -6.43
C MET A 143 12.78 18.53 -5.57
N ALA A 144 13.89 17.84 -5.87
CA ALA A 144 15.15 18.07 -5.18
C ALA A 144 15.70 19.50 -5.37
N TRP A 145 15.38 20.15 -6.51
CA TRP A 145 15.78 21.52 -6.79
C TRP A 145 14.90 22.53 -6.05
N PHE A 146 13.59 22.38 -6.08
CA PHE A 146 12.63 23.25 -5.38
C PHE A 146 12.81 23.19 -3.86
N PHE A 147 12.92 21.99 -3.29
CA PHE A 147 13.00 21.76 -1.85
C PHE A 147 14.43 21.70 -1.31
N ARG A 148 15.43 22.15 -2.09
CA ARG A 148 16.85 22.05 -1.73
C ARG A 148 17.21 22.72 -0.40
N LYS A 149 16.52 23.81 -0.03
CA LYS A 149 16.80 24.54 1.22
C LYS A 149 16.33 23.73 2.43
N GLU A 150 15.09 23.26 2.42
CA GLU A 150 14.49 22.44 3.48
C GLU A 150 15.25 21.12 3.65
N GLU A 151 15.60 20.47 2.54
CA GLU A 151 16.32 19.21 2.56
C GLU A 151 17.74 19.34 3.14
N LYS A 152 18.42 20.49 2.93
CA LYS A 152 19.72 20.78 3.55
C LYS A 152 19.64 20.98 5.06
N VAL A 153 18.58 21.63 5.54
CA VAL A 153 18.33 21.79 6.98
C VAL A 153 18.07 20.44 7.61
N ARG A 154 17.18 19.64 7.00
CA ARG A 154 16.84 18.29 7.46
C ARG A 154 18.03 17.35 7.47
N SER A 155 18.86 17.36 6.43
CA SER A 155 20.03 16.49 6.36
C SER A 155 21.08 16.86 7.40
N ALA A 156 21.28 18.16 7.66
CA ALA A 156 22.15 18.65 8.73
C ALA A 156 21.63 18.27 10.13
N GLU A 157 20.32 18.35 10.36
CA GLU A 157 19.69 17.98 11.63
C GLU A 157 19.76 16.45 11.88
N MET A 158 19.54 15.63 10.85
CA MET A 158 19.73 14.18 10.94
C MET A 158 21.19 13.78 11.22
N GLU A 159 22.14 14.52 10.66
CA GLU A 159 23.57 14.31 10.91
C GLU A 159 23.96 14.71 12.34
N ALA A 160 23.44 15.85 12.84
CA ALA A 160 23.64 16.29 14.21
C ALA A 160 23.03 15.33 15.25
N ASN A 161 21.88 14.72 14.95
CA ASN A 161 21.20 13.79 15.85
C ASN A 161 21.76 12.35 15.81
N GLY A 162 22.85 12.08 15.07
CA GLY A 162 23.42 10.73 14.96
C GLY A 162 22.47 9.71 14.35
N ALA A 163 21.46 10.16 13.58
CA ALA A 163 20.43 9.27 13.01
C ALA A 163 21.04 8.20 12.07
N PHE A 164 22.25 8.45 11.56
CA PHE A 164 22.99 7.53 10.72
C PHE A 164 23.68 6.39 11.49
N ASP A 165 23.82 6.44 12.83
CA ASP A 165 24.50 5.42 13.65
C ASP A 165 23.55 4.42 14.34
N GLN A 166 22.27 4.74 14.51
CA GLN A 166 21.29 3.81 15.11
C GLN A 166 20.96 2.58 14.25
N THR A 167 21.64 1.44 14.45
CA THR A 167 21.29 0.17 13.80
C THR A 167 19.94 -0.31 14.30
N ALA A 168 18.93 -0.37 13.43
CA ALA A 168 17.60 -0.85 13.79
C ALA A 168 17.65 -2.36 14.05
N LYS A 169 17.80 -2.76 15.32
CA LYS A 169 17.67 -4.16 15.73
C LYS A 169 16.20 -4.57 15.73
N VAL A 170 15.82 -5.45 14.80
CA VAL A 170 14.46 -5.98 14.72
C VAL A 170 14.30 -7.12 15.73
N LYS A 171 13.30 -7.04 16.63
CA LYS A 171 13.05 -8.11 17.61
C LYS A 171 12.53 -9.38 16.90
N PRO A 172 12.88 -10.59 17.37
CA PRO A 172 12.48 -11.85 16.74
C PRO A 172 10.96 -12.07 16.68
N ALA A 173 10.18 -11.52 17.62
CA ALA A 173 8.72 -11.58 17.59
C ALA A 173 8.10 -10.85 16.38
N VAL A 174 8.76 -9.79 15.88
CA VAL A 174 8.30 -9.03 14.71
C VAL A 174 8.49 -9.86 13.43
N TRP A 175 9.49 -10.74 13.41
CA TRP A 175 9.69 -11.71 12.34
C TRP A 175 8.53 -12.71 12.25
N GLY A 176 8.00 -13.15 13.38
CA GLY A 176 6.80 -13.99 13.44
C GLY A 176 5.56 -13.29 12.89
N LEU A 177 5.33 -12.03 13.27
CA LEU A 177 4.23 -11.21 12.73
C LEU A 177 4.35 -11.02 11.21
N PHE A 178 5.56 -10.76 10.71
CA PHE A 178 5.79 -10.55 9.29
C PHE A 178 5.59 -11.81 8.46
N LEU A 179 6.11 -12.95 8.92
CA LEU A 179 5.86 -14.23 8.26
C LEU A 179 4.36 -14.56 8.25
N MET A 180 3.67 -14.29 9.36
CA MET A 180 2.22 -14.48 9.44
C MET A 180 1.48 -13.58 8.44
N LEU A 181 1.86 -12.30 8.33
CA LEU A 181 1.22 -11.37 7.40
C LEU A 181 1.52 -11.66 5.94
N ILE A 182 2.77 -12.03 5.61
CA ILE A 182 3.12 -12.50 4.27
C ILE A 182 2.31 -13.75 3.94
N SER A 183 2.16 -14.67 4.89
CA SER A 183 1.37 -15.87 4.68
C SER A 183 -0.10 -15.53 4.42
N VAL A 184 -0.70 -14.61 5.20
CA VAL A 184 -2.06 -14.10 4.95
C VAL A 184 -2.17 -13.42 3.58
N LEU A 185 -1.19 -12.61 3.20
CA LEU A 185 -1.20 -11.91 1.91
C LEU A 185 -1.07 -12.92 0.75
N ILE A 186 -0.18 -13.91 0.84
CA ILE A 186 -0.02 -14.97 -0.16
C ILE A 186 -1.31 -15.79 -0.23
N VAL A 187 -1.89 -16.22 0.89
CA VAL A 187 -3.16 -16.97 0.89
C VAL A 187 -4.32 -16.13 0.34
N GLY A 188 -4.34 -14.82 0.60
CA GLY A 188 -5.40 -13.92 0.11
C GLY A 188 -5.24 -13.49 -1.36
N THR A 189 -4.01 -13.42 -1.89
CA THR A 189 -3.73 -12.96 -3.27
C THR A 189 -3.52 -14.11 -4.25
N LEU A 190 -2.91 -15.20 -3.78
CA LEU A 190 -2.75 -16.44 -4.52
C LEU A 190 -4.05 -17.22 -4.31
N GLN A 191 -5.05 -16.99 -5.16
CA GLN A 191 -6.25 -17.84 -5.29
C GLN A 191 -5.86 -19.24 -5.81
N VAL A 192 -4.99 -19.94 -5.09
CA VAL A 192 -4.63 -21.33 -5.37
C VAL A 192 -5.86 -22.15 -5.00
N GLY A 193 -6.40 -22.91 -5.95
CA GLY A 193 -7.58 -23.78 -5.76
C GLY A 193 -7.46 -24.79 -4.61
N LEU A 194 -6.30 -24.88 -3.97
CA LEU A 194 -6.05 -25.65 -2.75
C LEU A 194 -6.66 -25.01 -1.49
N PHE A 195 -6.90 -23.69 -1.45
CA PHE A 195 -7.58 -22.98 -0.35
C PHE A 195 -9.01 -22.52 -0.68
N THR A 196 -9.43 -22.61 -1.94
CA THR A 196 -10.82 -22.36 -2.38
C THR A 196 -11.73 -23.57 -2.16
N ASN A 197 -11.18 -24.72 -1.78
CA ASN A 197 -11.99 -25.85 -1.35
C ASN A 197 -12.33 -25.67 0.13
N VAL A 198 -13.63 -25.55 0.41
CA VAL A 198 -14.18 -25.50 1.77
C VAL A 198 -13.93 -26.87 2.42
N PHE A 199 -12.79 -27.01 3.11
CA PHE A 199 -12.42 -28.26 3.77
C PHE A 199 -13.24 -28.55 5.04
N ALA A 200 -13.92 -27.53 5.59
CA ALA A 200 -14.92 -27.69 6.64
C ALA A 200 -15.87 -26.49 6.67
N SER A 201 -17.15 -26.71 6.35
CA SER A 201 -18.23 -25.81 6.72
C SER A 201 -18.77 -26.25 8.08
N ILE A 202 -18.35 -25.55 9.15
CA ILE A 202 -19.07 -25.63 10.41
C ILE A 202 -20.30 -24.73 10.25
N ILE A 203 -21.42 -25.36 9.92
CA ILE A 203 -22.74 -24.73 10.03
C ILE A 203 -22.97 -24.51 11.52
N LEU A 204 -22.65 -23.30 12.00
CA LEU A 204 -23.04 -22.88 13.33
C LEU A 204 -24.58 -22.92 13.39
N PRO A 205 -25.18 -23.67 14.33
CA PRO A 205 -26.63 -23.71 14.52
C PRO A 205 -27.10 -22.43 15.24
N PHE A 206 -26.66 -21.27 14.77
CA PHE A 206 -27.09 -19.97 15.26
C PHE A 206 -28.08 -19.37 14.26
N ASP A 207 -29.34 -19.74 14.46
CA ASP A 207 -30.48 -19.17 13.77
C ASP A 207 -30.75 -17.75 14.34
N MET A 208 -29.96 -16.75 13.92
CA MET A 208 -30.18 -15.34 14.23
C MET A 208 -31.20 -14.70 13.28
N ASN A 209 -32.17 -15.48 12.83
CA ASN A 209 -33.12 -15.18 11.76
C ASN A 209 -34.41 -14.49 12.24
N SER A 210 -34.36 -13.56 13.19
CA SER A 210 -35.59 -12.82 13.51
C SER A 210 -35.41 -11.33 13.80
N GLY A 211 -34.34 -10.91 14.46
CA GLY A 211 -34.10 -9.48 14.75
C GLY A 211 -32.95 -8.89 13.95
N PHE A 212 -31.75 -9.43 14.17
CA PHE A 212 -30.51 -8.82 13.70
C PHE A 212 -30.28 -9.04 12.19
N GLY A 213 -30.66 -10.22 11.67
CA GLY A 213 -30.64 -10.50 10.23
C GLY A 213 -31.54 -9.54 9.44
N ASN A 214 -32.78 -9.31 9.91
CA ASN A 214 -33.71 -8.38 9.28
C ASN A 214 -33.25 -6.91 9.38
N PHE A 215 -32.58 -6.53 10.48
CA PHE A 215 -31.99 -5.20 10.63
C PHE A 215 -30.82 -4.97 9.66
N LEU A 216 -29.95 -5.97 9.50
CA LEU A 216 -28.88 -5.94 8.50
C LEU A 216 -29.41 -5.95 7.06
N SER A 217 -30.43 -6.77 6.77
CA SER A 217 -31.08 -6.78 5.46
C SER A 217 -31.80 -5.46 5.15
N SER A 218 -32.36 -4.79 6.16
CA SER A 218 -32.94 -3.44 6.03
C SER A 218 -31.87 -2.39 5.72
N LEU A 219 -30.62 -2.62 6.16
CA LEU A 219 -29.46 -1.80 5.82
C LEU A 219 -28.74 -2.27 4.55
N ASN A 220 -29.28 -3.25 3.83
CA ASN A 220 -28.69 -3.89 2.65
C ASN A 220 -27.23 -4.36 2.87
N LEU A 221 -26.94 -4.80 4.09
CA LEU A 221 -25.60 -5.06 4.59
C LEU A 221 -25.46 -6.55 4.91
N THR A 222 -24.40 -7.18 4.41
CA THR A 222 -24.12 -8.58 4.75
C THR A 222 -23.60 -8.69 6.19
N PHE A 223 -23.84 -9.82 6.87
CA PHE A 223 -23.29 -10.04 8.23
C PHE A 223 -21.77 -9.84 8.28
N GLN A 224 -21.09 -10.24 7.21
CA GLN A 224 -19.66 -10.03 7.05
C GLN A 224 -19.30 -8.54 6.89
N GLY A 225 -20.07 -7.76 6.11
CA GLY A 225 -19.91 -6.31 5.98
C GLY A 225 -20.08 -5.57 7.31
N ALA A 226 -21.08 -5.95 8.11
CA ALA A 226 -21.31 -5.33 9.42
C ALA A 226 -20.16 -5.58 10.40
N VAL A 227 -19.63 -6.81 10.43
CA VAL A 227 -18.44 -7.16 11.25
C VAL A 227 -17.22 -6.36 10.80
N LEU A 228 -17.02 -6.17 9.49
CA LEU A 228 -15.91 -5.39 8.93
C LEU A 228 -16.02 -3.90 9.29
N ILE A 229 -17.21 -3.32 9.24
CA ILE A 229 -17.46 -1.93 9.64
C ILE A 229 -17.16 -1.74 11.14
N VAL A 230 -17.59 -2.67 11.99
CA VAL A 230 -17.30 -2.62 13.42
C VAL A 230 -15.79 -2.69 13.69
N MET A 231 -15.06 -3.57 13.00
CA MET A 231 -13.59 -3.62 13.12
C MET A 231 -12.92 -2.30 12.69
N LEU A 232 -13.37 -1.69 11.59
CA LEU A 232 -12.85 -0.39 11.14
C LEU A 232 -13.05 0.71 12.17
N VAL A 233 -14.23 0.77 12.80
CA VAL A 233 -14.52 1.73 13.87
C VAL A 233 -13.61 1.50 15.08
N VAL A 234 -13.40 0.24 15.48
CA VAL A 234 -12.50 -0.11 16.60
C VAL A 234 -11.06 0.31 16.29
N ILE A 235 -10.55 0.02 15.08
CA ILE A 235 -9.22 0.45 14.63
C ILE A 235 -9.12 1.98 14.63
N GLY A 236 -10.13 2.68 14.13
CA GLY A 236 -10.17 4.15 14.13
C GLY A 236 -10.09 4.75 15.54
N ILE A 237 -10.82 4.16 16.50
CA ILE A 237 -10.80 4.61 17.91
C ILE A 237 -9.45 4.30 18.56
N THR A 238 -8.84 3.15 18.26
CA THR A 238 -7.53 2.77 18.84
C THR A 238 -6.35 3.52 18.22
N ALA A 239 -6.42 3.88 16.94
CA ALA A 239 -5.37 4.63 16.24
C ALA A 239 -5.38 6.14 16.55
N TRP A 240 -6.44 6.66 17.17
CA TRP A 240 -6.50 8.06 17.61
C TRP A 240 -5.71 8.34 18.90
N LYS A 241 -5.20 7.29 19.57
CA LYS A 241 -4.29 7.42 20.72
C LYS A 241 -2.82 7.38 20.30
#